data_AF-A0A5M9JYK7-F1
#
_entry.id   AF-A0A5M9JYK7-F1
#
_cell.length_a   1.000
_cell.length_b   1.000
_cell.length_c   1.000
_cell.angle_alpha   90.00
_cell.angle_beta   90.00
_cell.angle_gamma   90.00
#
_symmetry.space_group_name_H-M   'P 1'
#
loop_
_entity.id
_entity.type
_entity.pdbx_description
1 polymer ?
#
loop_
_entity_poly.entity_id
_entity_poly.type
_entity_poly.pdbx_seq_one_letter_code
_entity_poly.pdbx_strand_id
1 'polypeptide(L)'
;MTLKQSNLCVSADVSTTGELLRLADAVGPSIVVLKTHYDLINNWDYNPTTGTGARLNRLARRHGFLIFEDRKFGDIGNTVQLQYTEGTAKIIEWSHITNVNMIPGKASVDSMAEAAARWRERKRYEVKTDISVGTPRPESIEDDEDQITSPISLNSKPNEFADGSHGLEAHDEMNIGRKASIVSITTVSQHFEPANSPRSRSDFDIEEEAYPGIDEAPLERDYTDACVASAREHKQYVMGFISQESLNTDADDDFISMTPGCQLPPENDEEAELEGDGKGQQYNTPGKLVGLGCDVVIVGRGILRAD
;
A
#
# COMPACT_ATOMS: atom_id res chain seq x y z
N MET A 1 -11.27 -9.82 4.01
CA MET A 1 -12.58 -9.31 4.45
C MET A 1 -13.38 -10.41 5.14
N THR A 2 -13.86 -11.44 4.44
CA THR A 2 -14.69 -12.52 5.01
C THR A 2 -14.11 -13.21 6.25
N LEU A 3 -12.84 -13.65 6.21
CA LEU A 3 -12.19 -14.33 7.34
C LEU A 3 -12.08 -13.46 8.60
N LYS A 4 -11.93 -12.15 8.43
CA LYS A 4 -11.77 -11.19 9.53
C LYS A 4 -13.08 -10.50 9.92
N GLN A 5 -14.16 -10.82 9.20
CA GLN A 5 -15.46 -10.15 9.30
C GLN A 5 -15.32 -8.62 9.34
N SER A 6 -14.45 -8.08 8.49
CA SER A 6 -14.10 -6.66 8.48
C SER A 6 -14.00 -6.16 7.05
N ASN A 7 -14.49 -4.94 6.86
CA ASN A 7 -14.31 -4.13 5.68
C ASN A 7 -13.70 -2.76 6.02
N LEU A 8 -12.91 -2.71 7.09
CA LEU A 8 -12.27 -1.48 7.56
C LEU A 8 -10.88 -1.29 6.94
N CYS A 9 -10.67 -0.11 6.37
CA CYS A 9 -9.36 0.45 6.06
C CYS A 9 -9.02 1.56 7.07
N VAL A 10 -7.84 1.47 7.71
CA VAL A 10 -7.35 2.55 8.58
C VAL A 10 -6.41 3.46 7.82
N SER A 11 -6.70 4.77 7.81
CA SER A 11 -5.79 5.82 7.34
C SER A 11 -4.81 6.19 8.45
N ALA A 12 -3.59 5.68 8.36
CA ALA A 12 -2.55 5.83 9.36
C ALA A 12 -1.75 7.14 9.18
N ASP A 13 -2.43 8.27 9.26
CA ASP A 13 -1.85 9.61 9.07
C ASP A 13 -1.11 10.08 10.34
N VAL A 14 0.03 9.45 10.62
CA VAL A 14 0.94 9.78 11.72
C VAL A 14 2.28 10.30 11.18
N SER A 15 3.11 10.91 12.02
CA SER A 15 4.34 11.58 11.56
C SER A 15 5.62 10.77 11.78
N THR A 16 5.57 9.64 12.48
CA THR A 16 6.76 8.85 12.78
C THR A 16 6.60 7.36 12.48
N THR A 17 7.70 6.72 12.08
CA THR A 17 7.76 5.26 11.86
C THR A 17 7.35 4.47 13.11
N GLY A 18 7.70 4.98 14.31
CA GLY A 18 7.37 4.31 15.56
C GLY A 18 5.86 4.26 15.82
N GLU A 19 5.16 5.38 15.63
CA GLU A 19 3.70 5.44 15.76
C GLU A 19 3.02 4.59 14.70
N LEU A 20 3.48 4.68 13.45
CA LEU A 20 2.90 3.93 12.34
C LEU A 20 2.92 2.42 12.59
N LEU A 21 4.07 1.89 13.03
CA LEU A 21 4.21 0.46 13.30
C LEU A 21 3.43 0.00 14.54
N ARG A 22 3.37 0.81 15.60
CA ARG A 22 2.56 0.50 16.79
C ARG A 22 1.07 0.48 16.44
N LEU A 23 0.61 1.49 15.71
CA LEU A 23 -0.78 1.56 15.24
C LEU A 23 -1.10 0.34 14.37
N ALA A 24 -0.26 0.04 13.37
CA ALA A 24 -0.46 -1.09 12.46
C ALA A 24 -0.52 -2.45 13.19
N ASP A 25 0.28 -2.64 14.25
CA ASP A 25 0.23 -3.85 15.07
C ASP A 25 -1.05 -3.91 15.92
N ALA A 26 -1.47 -2.77 16.48
CA ALA A 26 -2.67 -2.67 17.34
C ALA A 26 -3.98 -2.85 16.57
N VAL A 27 -4.15 -2.16 15.44
CA VAL A 27 -5.37 -2.26 14.61
C VAL A 27 -5.34 -3.47 13.68
N GLY A 28 -4.15 -4.06 13.48
CA GLY A 28 -3.88 -5.15 12.54
C GLY A 28 -4.94 -6.25 12.54
N PRO A 29 -5.34 -6.82 13.69
CA PRO A 29 -6.37 -7.86 13.74
C PRO A 29 -7.75 -7.45 13.23
N SER A 30 -8.09 -6.16 13.26
CA SER A 30 -9.45 -5.65 12.95
C SER A 30 -9.58 -5.04 11.55
N ILE A 31 -8.48 -4.80 10.83
CA ILE A 31 -8.49 -4.11 9.53
C ILE A 31 -8.21 -5.06 8.37
N VAL A 32 -8.65 -4.70 7.17
CA VAL A 32 -8.28 -5.41 5.92
C VAL A 32 -7.27 -4.65 5.08
N VAL A 33 -7.21 -3.32 5.25
CA VAL A 33 -6.24 -2.46 4.57
C VAL A 33 -5.69 -1.45 5.57
N LEU A 34 -4.38 -1.23 5.53
CA LEU A 34 -3.72 -0.11 6.19
C LEU A 34 -3.30 0.88 5.11
N LYS A 35 -3.91 2.06 5.10
CA LYS A 35 -3.57 3.14 4.19
C LYS A 35 -2.49 4.03 4.80
N THR A 36 -1.45 4.33 4.03
CA THR A 36 -0.30 5.12 4.44
C THR A 36 -0.12 6.36 3.57
N HIS A 37 0.59 7.33 4.12
CA HIS A 37 1.25 8.41 3.38
C HIS A 37 2.71 8.42 3.84
N TYR A 38 3.59 7.69 3.14
CA TYR A 38 4.98 7.55 3.58
C TYR A 38 5.72 8.90 3.64
N ASP A 39 5.31 9.85 2.80
CA ASP A 39 5.85 11.18 2.65
C ASP A 39 5.53 12.11 3.83
N LEU A 40 4.59 11.73 4.71
CA LEU A 40 4.36 12.40 6.00
C LEU A 40 5.29 11.89 7.13
N ILE A 41 5.99 10.78 6.91
CA ILE A 41 6.78 10.12 7.95
C ILE A 41 8.20 10.68 7.99
N ASN A 42 8.49 11.46 9.03
CA ASN A 42 9.75 12.19 9.19
C ASN A 42 11.01 11.30 9.18
N ASN A 43 10.89 10.06 9.66
CA ASN A 43 11.98 9.10 9.79
C ASN A 43 11.68 7.78 9.09
N TRP A 44 11.19 7.85 7.85
CA TRP A 44 11.02 6.68 7.02
C TRP A 44 12.38 6.05 6.68
N ASP A 45 12.59 4.79 7.07
CA ASP A 45 13.77 4.03 6.70
C ASP A 45 13.54 3.35 5.34
N TYR A 46 14.31 3.77 4.33
CA TYR A 46 14.23 3.29 2.96
C TYR A 46 14.94 1.96 2.70
N ASN A 47 15.52 1.32 3.72
CA ASN A 47 16.15 0.01 3.52
C ASN A 47 15.11 -1.03 3.04
N PRO A 48 15.33 -1.72 1.92
CA PRO A 48 14.34 -2.61 1.32
C PRO A 48 14.04 -3.88 2.16
N THR A 49 14.92 -4.23 3.10
CA THR A 49 14.81 -5.48 3.89
C THR A 49 14.54 -5.21 5.38
N THR A 50 15.13 -4.16 5.93
CA THR A 50 15.01 -3.81 7.35
C THR A 50 14.19 -2.57 7.62
N GLY A 51 13.94 -1.75 6.60
CA GLY A 51 13.32 -0.44 6.72
C GLY A 51 11.82 -0.46 6.98
N THR A 52 11.19 0.72 6.97
CA THR A 52 9.80 0.91 7.39
C THR A 52 8.83 0.10 6.55
N GLY A 53 8.95 0.15 5.21
CA GLY A 53 8.12 -0.64 4.31
C GLY A 53 8.28 -2.16 4.51
N ALA A 54 9.49 -2.64 4.78
CA ALA A 54 9.74 -4.06 5.05
C ALA A 54 9.14 -4.50 6.40
N ARG A 55 9.20 -3.64 7.42
CA ARG A 55 8.57 -3.87 8.73
C ARG A 55 7.05 -3.89 8.65
N LEU A 56 6.44 -2.94 7.92
CA LEU A 56 5.01 -2.94 7.64
C LEU A 56 4.56 -4.22 6.94
N ASN A 57 5.34 -4.68 5.95
CA ASN A 57 5.06 -5.94 5.27
C ASN A 57 5.05 -7.16 6.21
N ARG A 58 5.90 -7.18 7.25
CA ARG A 58 5.86 -8.25 8.26
C ARG A 58 4.58 -8.19 9.10
N LEU A 59 4.12 -7.00 9.48
CA LEU A 59 2.85 -6.81 10.20
C LEU A 59 1.65 -7.19 9.32
N ALA A 60 1.64 -6.75 8.06
CA ALA A 60 0.62 -7.09 7.07
C ALA A 60 0.47 -8.61 6.90
N ARG A 61 1.58 -9.34 6.79
CA ARG A 61 1.58 -10.82 6.73
C ARG A 61 1.14 -11.46 8.03
N ARG A 62 1.58 -10.94 9.19
CA ARG A 62 1.22 -11.47 10.50
C ARG A 62 -0.29 -11.36 10.77
N HIS A 63 -0.87 -10.20 10.46
CA HIS A 63 -2.25 -9.87 10.82
C HIS A 63 -3.24 -10.03 9.67
N GLY A 64 -2.77 -10.34 8.46
CA GLY A 64 -3.62 -10.57 7.28
C GLY A 64 -4.33 -9.30 6.79
N PHE A 65 -3.58 -8.24 6.52
CA PHE A 65 -4.08 -7.02 5.88
C PHE A 65 -3.20 -6.60 4.69
N LEU A 66 -3.74 -5.78 3.78
CA LEU A 66 -3.00 -5.18 2.67
C LEU A 66 -2.51 -3.77 3.02
N ILE A 67 -1.45 -3.32 2.35
CA ILE A 67 -0.88 -1.97 2.53
C ILE A 67 -1.27 -1.16 1.30
N PHE A 68 -1.90 -0.01 1.52
CA PHE A 68 -2.29 0.92 0.49
C PHE A 68 -1.52 2.23 0.66
N GLU A 69 -0.58 2.51 -0.24
CA GLU A 69 0.09 3.80 -0.28
C GLU A 69 -0.74 4.82 -1.08
N ASP A 70 -1.29 5.79 -0.37
CA ASP A 70 -2.23 6.81 -0.87
C ASP A 70 -1.50 7.98 -1.52
N ARG A 71 -0.59 7.65 -2.45
CA ARG A 71 0.31 8.60 -3.09
C ARG A 71 -0.42 9.58 -4.03
N LYS A 72 -1.60 9.21 -4.53
CA LYS A 72 -2.38 9.96 -5.53
C LYS A 72 -1.49 10.43 -6.68
N PHE A 73 -0.94 9.49 -7.44
CA PHE A 73 -0.15 9.82 -8.63
C PHE A 73 -0.98 10.69 -9.57
N GLY A 74 -0.37 11.68 -10.22
CA GLY A 74 -1.10 12.67 -11.03
C GLY A 74 -0.20 13.33 -12.04
N ASP A 75 0.71 12.55 -12.64
CA ASP A 75 1.71 13.01 -13.60
C ASP A 75 1.62 12.20 -14.89
N ILE A 76 2.30 12.65 -15.94
CA ILE A 76 2.37 11.98 -17.25
C ILE A 76 3.07 10.62 -17.15
N GLY A 77 2.76 9.74 -18.11
CA GLY A 77 3.15 8.33 -18.14
C GLY A 77 4.58 8.01 -17.66
N ASN A 78 5.61 8.50 -18.35
CA ASN A 78 6.99 8.18 -17.99
C ASN A 78 7.37 8.64 -16.57
N THR A 79 6.91 9.82 -16.16
CA THR A 79 7.20 10.36 -14.83
C THR A 79 6.53 9.53 -13.75
N VAL A 80 5.27 9.13 -13.92
CA VAL A 80 4.57 8.30 -12.94
C VAL A 80 5.20 6.91 -12.81
N GLN A 81 5.71 6.31 -13.91
CA GLN A 81 6.44 5.03 -13.82
C GLN A 81 7.66 5.17 -12.89
N LEU A 82 8.45 6.22 -13.07
CA LEU A 82 9.65 6.46 -12.25
C LEU A 82 9.30 6.78 -10.80
N GLN A 83 8.26 7.58 -10.54
CA GLN A 83 7.81 7.86 -9.18
C GLN A 83 7.30 6.60 -8.47
N TYR A 84 6.70 5.66 -9.21
CA TYR A 84 6.17 4.41 -8.67
C TYR A 84 7.26 3.36 -8.43
N THR A 85 8.21 3.23 -9.36
CA THR A 85 9.19 2.12 -9.37
C THR A 85 10.57 2.48 -8.86
N GLU A 86 10.95 3.76 -8.94
CA GLU A 86 12.29 4.24 -8.61
C GLU A 86 12.25 5.22 -7.41
N GLY A 87 13.29 6.05 -7.29
CA GLY A 87 13.46 6.97 -6.18
C GLY A 87 13.84 6.28 -4.87
N THR A 88 13.78 7.03 -3.78
CA THR A 88 14.04 6.50 -2.43
C THR A 88 12.90 5.60 -1.97
N ALA A 89 11.66 6.01 -2.24
CA ALA A 89 10.46 5.36 -1.75
C ALA A 89 10.20 3.99 -2.38
N LYS A 90 10.48 3.81 -3.68
CA LYS A 90 10.23 2.58 -4.45
C LYS A 90 8.91 1.93 -4.05
N ILE A 91 7.81 2.68 -4.18
CA ILE A 91 6.49 2.32 -3.62
C ILE A 91 6.07 0.90 -4.04
N ILE A 92 6.37 0.53 -5.28
CA ILE A 92 6.09 -0.80 -5.83
C ILE A 92 6.70 -1.98 -5.02
N GLU A 93 7.81 -1.77 -4.31
CA GLU A 93 8.50 -2.83 -3.57
C GLU A 93 7.78 -3.25 -2.28
N TRP A 94 7.01 -2.34 -1.68
CA TRP A 94 6.44 -2.56 -0.36
C TRP A 94 4.93 -2.35 -0.28
N SER A 95 4.33 -1.56 -1.16
CA SER A 95 2.90 -1.30 -1.16
C SER A 95 2.13 -2.31 -2.01
N HIS A 96 1.05 -2.85 -1.45
CA HIS A 96 0.16 -3.77 -2.17
C HIS A 96 -0.82 -3.02 -3.06
N ILE A 97 -1.23 -1.82 -2.66
CA ILE A 97 -2.18 -0.98 -3.38
C ILE A 97 -1.59 0.42 -3.53
N THR A 98 -1.84 1.09 -4.63
CA THR A 98 -1.62 2.54 -4.75
C THR A 98 -2.72 3.18 -5.58
N ASN A 99 -2.75 4.50 -5.70
CA ASN A 99 -3.79 5.20 -6.43
C ASN A 99 -3.28 6.30 -7.37
N VAL A 100 -4.09 6.57 -8.39
CA VAL A 100 -3.78 7.52 -9.45
C VAL A 100 -5.01 8.38 -9.76
N ASN A 101 -4.78 9.68 -9.91
CA ASN A 101 -5.72 10.63 -10.47
C ASN A 101 -5.59 10.61 -12.00
N MET A 102 -6.72 10.58 -12.68
CA MET A 102 -6.82 10.49 -14.14
C MET A 102 -6.74 11.85 -14.85
N ILE A 103 -6.39 12.93 -14.13
CA ILE A 103 -6.20 14.27 -14.72
C ILE A 103 -5.22 14.26 -15.91
N PRO A 104 -4.07 13.55 -15.87
CA PRO A 104 -3.17 13.46 -17.02
C PRO A 104 -3.69 12.56 -18.16
N GLY A 105 -4.84 11.91 -17.97
CA GLY A 105 -5.44 10.96 -18.89
C GLY A 105 -5.00 9.51 -18.68
N LYS A 106 -5.61 8.60 -19.47
CA LYS A 106 -5.42 7.15 -19.35
C LYS A 106 -3.98 6.66 -19.52
N ALA A 107 -3.14 7.42 -20.21
CA ALA A 107 -1.75 7.07 -20.44
C ALA A 107 -0.96 6.86 -19.13
N SER A 108 -1.37 7.50 -18.04
CA SER A 108 -0.79 7.29 -16.71
C SER A 108 -1.12 5.91 -16.14
N VAL A 109 -2.34 5.41 -16.36
CA VAL A 109 -2.74 4.05 -15.96
C VAL A 109 -2.02 3.01 -16.82
N ASP A 110 -2.00 3.21 -18.15
CA ASP A 110 -1.27 2.34 -19.11
C ASP A 110 0.19 2.19 -18.66
N SER A 111 0.82 3.32 -18.32
CA SER A 111 2.21 3.39 -17.88
C SER A 111 2.45 2.68 -16.55
N MET A 112 1.59 2.90 -15.55
CA MET A 112 1.72 2.22 -14.27
C MET A 112 1.50 0.71 -14.40
N ALA A 113 0.55 0.28 -15.23
CA ALA A 113 0.29 -1.13 -15.52
C ALA A 113 1.51 -1.81 -16.15
N GLU A 114 2.13 -1.16 -17.14
CA GLU A 114 3.36 -1.63 -17.78
C GLU A 114 4.51 -1.72 -16.76
N ALA A 115 4.71 -0.68 -15.95
CA ALA A 115 5.75 -0.65 -14.92
C ALA A 115 5.57 -1.80 -13.91
N ALA A 116 4.34 -2.08 -13.50
CA ALA A 116 4.02 -3.19 -12.61
C ALA A 116 4.28 -4.56 -13.26
N ALA A 117 3.91 -4.73 -14.53
CA ALA A 117 4.18 -5.96 -15.27
C ALA A 117 5.69 -6.24 -15.38
N ARG A 118 6.48 -5.24 -15.80
CA ARG A 118 7.95 -5.32 -15.88
C ARG A 118 8.60 -5.62 -14.52
N TRP A 119 8.11 -5.01 -13.44
CA TRP A 119 8.60 -5.28 -12.10
C TRP A 119 8.33 -6.73 -11.66
N ARG A 120 7.13 -7.26 -11.93
CA ARG A 120 6.76 -8.65 -11.61
C ARG A 120 7.63 -9.65 -12.36
N GLU A 121 7.96 -9.38 -13.62
CA GLU A 121 8.86 -10.21 -14.41
C GLU A 121 10.27 -10.26 -13.80
N ARG A 122 10.85 -9.11 -13.45
CA ARG A 122 12.18 -9.04 -12.80
C ARG A 122 12.24 -9.82 -11.48
N LYS A 123 11.22 -9.67 -10.62
CA LYS A 123 11.11 -10.37 -9.33
C LYS A 123 11.17 -11.90 -9.45
N ARG A 124 10.68 -12.47 -10.56
CA ARG A 124 10.71 -13.93 -10.78
C ARG A 124 12.11 -14.48 -11.02
N TYR A 125 13.08 -13.63 -11.39
CA TYR A 125 14.44 -14.03 -11.75
C TYR A 125 15.51 -13.57 -10.76
N GLU A 126 15.15 -13.12 -9.55
CA GLU A 126 16.14 -12.71 -8.55
C GLU A 126 16.90 -13.93 -8.00
N VAL A 127 18.10 -14.18 -8.51
CA VAL A 127 19.05 -15.18 -7.99
C VAL A 127 19.85 -14.53 -6.86
N LYS A 128 19.60 -14.92 -5.62
CA LYS A 128 20.44 -14.53 -4.48
C LYS A 128 21.68 -15.43 -4.46
N THR A 129 22.85 -14.83 -4.71
CA THR A 129 24.13 -15.52 -4.60
C THR A 129 24.82 -15.03 -3.34
N ASP A 130 24.76 -15.81 -2.26
CA ASP A 130 25.56 -15.59 -1.05
C ASP A 130 26.96 -16.20 -1.26
N ILE A 131 27.96 -15.36 -1.50
CA ILE A 131 29.36 -15.80 -1.59
C ILE A 131 29.95 -15.75 -0.18
N SER A 132 30.03 -16.90 0.48
CA SER A 132 30.85 -17.04 1.69
C SER A 132 32.28 -17.39 1.28
N VAL A 133 33.24 -16.52 1.63
CA VAL A 133 34.66 -16.75 1.37
C VAL A 133 35.26 -17.41 2.62
N GLY A 134 35.26 -18.75 2.64
CA GLY A 134 35.98 -19.55 3.63
C GLY A 134 37.20 -20.19 2.98
N THR A 135 38.40 -19.94 3.50
CA THR A 135 39.62 -20.61 3.05
C THR A 135 39.51 -22.11 3.33
N PRO A 136 39.49 -23.00 2.31
CA PRO A 136 39.46 -24.44 2.54
C PRO A 136 40.83 -24.85 3.09
N ARG A 137 40.87 -25.46 4.29
CA ARG A 137 42.08 -26.15 4.76
C ARG A 137 41.97 -27.61 4.31
N PRO A 138 42.88 -28.11 3.47
CA PRO A 138 42.94 -29.52 3.16
C PRO A 138 43.44 -30.30 4.38
N GLU A 139 42.72 -31.37 4.69
CA GLU A 139 43.07 -32.32 5.74
C GLU A 139 44.37 -33.07 5.40
N SER A 140 45.03 -33.44 6.48
CA SER A 140 46.31 -34.12 6.65
C SER A 140 46.44 -35.47 5.92
N ILE A 141 47.64 -35.72 5.38
CA ILE A 141 48.20 -37.06 5.24
C ILE A 141 49.37 -37.18 6.22
N GLU A 142 49.37 -38.29 6.94
CA GLU A 142 50.19 -38.71 8.08
C GLU A 142 51.67 -38.93 7.71
N ASP A 143 52.58 -38.83 8.68
CA ASP A 143 53.32 -40.00 9.20
C ASP A 143 54.32 -39.62 10.32
N ASP A 144 54.49 -40.60 11.21
CA ASP A 144 55.11 -40.65 12.54
C ASP A 144 56.62 -40.37 12.64
N GLU A 145 57.07 -39.80 13.78
CA GLU A 145 57.77 -40.51 14.87
C GLU A 145 58.47 -39.55 15.87
N ASP A 146 58.07 -39.68 17.14
CA ASP A 146 58.77 -39.50 18.44
C ASP A 146 60.01 -38.60 18.63
N GLN A 147 59.89 -37.61 19.54
CA GLN A 147 60.66 -37.58 20.81
C GLN A 147 60.28 -36.41 21.77
N ILE A 148 59.72 -36.81 22.93
CA ILE A 148 59.94 -36.37 24.32
C ILE A 148 60.52 -34.95 24.56
N THR A 149 59.70 -34.07 25.14
CA THR A 149 59.88 -33.33 26.42
C THR A 149 58.88 -32.16 26.45
N SER A 150 58.08 -32.04 27.50
CA SER A 150 57.32 -30.81 27.79
C SER A 150 57.52 -30.46 29.27
N PRO A 151 57.56 -29.17 29.63
CA PRO A 151 56.26 -28.57 29.93
C PRO A 151 56.15 -27.09 29.52
N ILE A 152 54.95 -26.68 29.08
CA ILE A 152 54.10 -25.66 29.72
C ILE A 152 53.11 -25.05 28.71
N SER A 153 51.85 -25.06 29.15
CA SER A 153 50.74 -24.17 28.84
C SER A 153 49.89 -24.34 27.57
N LEU A 154 48.60 -24.40 27.91
CA LEU A 154 47.39 -23.95 27.20
C LEU A 154 46.64 -24.97 26.33
N ASN A 155 45.51 -25.37 26.93
CA ASN A 155 44.24 -25.79 26.35
C ASN A 155 44.15 -27.16 25.65
N SER A 156 43.52 -28.09 26.36
CA SER A 156 42.47 -29.00 25.89
C SER A 156 41.78 -29.52 27.17
N LYS A 157 40.47 -29.35 27.39
CA LYS A 157 39.34 -30.23 26.98
C LYS A 157 39.56 -31.71 27.38
N PRO A 158 38.54 -32.57 27.45
CA PRO A 158 37.08 -32.42 27.60
C PRO A 158 36.53 -33.46 28.63
N ASN A 159 35.22 -33.57 28.76
CA ASN A 159 34.47 -34.81 28.99
C ASN A 159 32.98 -34.42 28.85
N GLU A 160 32.07 -35.16 28.24
CA GLU A 160 32.05 -36.57 27.86
C GLU A 160 30.70 -36.86 27.17
N PHE A 161 30.64 -37.92 26.35
CA PHE A 161 29.46 -38.76 26.04
C PHE A 161 28.22 -38.10 25.39
N ALA A 162 27.45 -38.73 24.49
CA ALA A 162 27.47 -40.04 23.85
C ALA A 162 26.54 -39.95 22.61
N ASP A 163 26.72 -40.94 21.74
CA ASP A 163 25.94 -41.32 20.57
C ASP A 163 24.42 -41.46 20.82
N GLY A 164 23.63 -41.23 19.76
CA GLY A 164 22.17 -41.35 19.77
C GLY A 164 21.50 -40.78 18.53
N SER A 165 21.57 -41.52 17.42
CA SER A 165 20.80 -41.26 16.20
C SER A 165 19.28 -41.39 16.42
N HIS A 166 18.50 -40.37 16.04
CA HIS A 166 17.13 -40.53 15.56
C HIS A 166 16.77 -39.40 14.59
N GLY A 167 16.42 -39.77 13.36
CA GLY A 167 15.97 -38.86 12.32
C GLY A 167 14.59 -38.28 12.62
N LEU A 168 14.38 -37.04 12.16
CA LEU A 168 13.06 -36.44 11.99
C LEU A 168 13.05 -35.70 10.65
N GLU A 169 12.15 -36.16 9.79
CA GLU A 169 11.81 -35.64 8.49
C GLU A 169 11.23 -34.21 8.64
N ALA A 170 11.76 -33.26 7.86
CA ALA A 170 11.20 -31.92 7.75
C ALA A 170 10.21 -31.90 6.57
N HIS A 171 8.92 -31.82 6.92
CA HIS A 171 7.88 -31.36 6.01
C HIS A 171 8.15 -29.90 5.63
N ASP A 172 8.46 -29.65 4.36
CA ASP A 172 8.62 -28.31 3.81
C ASP A 172 7.36 -27.96 2.98
N GLU A 173 6.41 -27.25 3.59
CA GLU A 173 5.30 -26.62 2.88
C GLU A 173 5.74 -25.25 2.33
N MET A 174 6.08 -25.24 1.05
CA MET A 174 6.23 -24.03 0.26
C MET A 174 4.90 -23.27 0.15
N ASN A 175 4.81 -22.11 0.80
CA ASN A 175 3.82 -21.07 0.49
C ASN A 175 4.49 -19.71 0.30
N ILE A 176 5.21 -19.56 -0.83
CA ILE A 176 5.66 -18.25 -1.31
C ILE A 176 4.47 -17.60 -2.04
N GLY A 177 3.65 -16.88 -1.26
CA GLY A 177 2.56 -16.07 -1.79
C GLY A 177 3.06 -15.01 -2.77
N ARG A 178 2.58 -15.09 -4.02
CA ARG A 178 2.86 -14.14 -5.10
C ARG A 178 2.27 -12.77 -4.75
N LYS A 179 3.07 -11.70 -4.82
CA LYS A 179 2.61 -10.32 -4.63
C LYS A 179 2.32 -9.65 -5.97
N ALA A 180 1.12 -9.09 -6.12
CA ALA A 180 0.78 -8.13 -7.15
C ALA A 180 0.52 -6.79 -6.44
N SER A 181 1.26 -5.74 -6.81
CA SER A 181 0.87 -4.36 -6.48
C SER A 181 -0.25 -3.96 -7.46
N ILE A 182 -1.38 -3.47 -6.95
CA ILE A 182 -2.62 -3.22 -7.69
C ILE A 182 -2.98 -1.73 -7.57
N VAL A 183 -3.63 -1.13 -8.56
CA VAL A 183 -3.98 0.30 -8.55
C VAL A 183 -5.48 0.50 -8.32
N SER A 184 -5.85 1.46 -7.49
CA SER A 184 -7.20 2.03 -7.44
C SER A 184 -7.21 3.40 -8.14
N ILE A 185 -8.22 3.69 -8.95
CA ILE A 185 -8.37 5.02 -9.56
C ILE A 185 -9.06 5.95 -8.55
N THR A 186 -8.46 7.10 -8.26
CA THR A 186 -9.09 8.10 -7.42
C THR A 186 -10.05 8.91 -8.28
N THR A 187 -11.35 8.73 -8.06
CA THR A 187 -12.36 9.65 -8.58
C THR A 187 -12.45 10.85 -7.64
N VAL A 188 -12.49 12.05 -8.22
CA VAL A 188 -12.70 13.26 -7.42
C VAL A 188 -14.20 13.31 -7.13
N SER A 189 -14.61 12.69 -6.03
CA SER A 189 -16.00 12.71 -5.56
C SER A 189 -16.18 13.63 -4.34
N GLN A 190 -15.19 14.50 -4.07
CA GLN A 190 -15.36 15.58 -3.10
C GLN A 190 -16.08 16.71 -3.82
N HIS A 191 -17.27 17.08 -3.33
CA HIS A 191 -17.96 18.27 -3.81
C HIS A 191 -16.99 19.44 -3.79
N PHE A 192 -16.72 19.98 -4.98
CA PHE A 192 -15.87 21.14 -5.15
C PHE A 192 -16.64 22.34 -4.57
N GLU A 193 -16.38 22.70 -3.32
CA GLU A 193 -16.64 24.08 -2.94
C GLU A 193 -15.67 24.93 -3.75
N PRO A 194 -16.14 25.91 -4.56
CA PRO A 194 -15.26 26.76 -5.33
C PRO A 194 -14.32 27.46 -4.35
N ALA A 195 -13.07 27.06 -4.34
CA ALA A 195 -12.03 27.70 -3.53
C ALA A 195 -11.72 29.06 -4.13
N ASN A 196 -12.61 30.06 -3.96
CA ASN A 196 -12.50 31.44 -4.43
C ASN A 196 -11.61 31.60 -5.67
N SER A 197 -11.88 30.76 -6.68
CA SER A 197 -11.30 30.90 -7.99
C SER A 197 -11.98 32.13 -8.59
N PRO A 198 -11.29 33.02 -9.32
CA PRO A 198 -11.90 34.18 -9.96
C PRO A 198 -13.06 33.84 -10.91
N ARG A 199 -13.34 32.56 -11.13
CA ARG A 199 -14.44 32.03 -11.92
C ARG A 199 -15.72 31.80 -11.11
N SER A 200 -16.08 32.72 -10.20
CA SER A 200 -17.46 32.75 -9.70
C SER A 200 -18.36 33.23 -10.83
N ARG A 201 -19.10 32.29 -11.42
CA ARG A 201 -20.05 32.51 -12.53
C ARG A 201 -21.33 33.26 -12.09
N SER A 202 -21.35 33.90 -10.92
CA SER A 202 -22.59 34.41 -10.33
C SER A 202 -22.86 35.91 -10.49
N ASP A 203 -21.92 36.75 -10.93
CA ASP A 203 -22.13 38.21 -10.88
C ASP A 203 -21.88 39.00 -12.18
N PHE A 204 -21.55 38.35 -13.31
CA PHE A 204 -21.37 39.06 -14.57
C PHE A 204 -21.99 38.30 -15.74
N ASP A 205 -23.06 38.86 -16.31
CA ASP A 205 -23.61 38.56 -17.65
C ASP A 205 -22.58 38.92 -18.73
N ILE A 206 -21.46 38.21 -18.74
CA ILE A 206 -20.47 38.28 -19.81
C ILE A 206 -20.49 36.90 -20.46
N GLU A 207 -20.95 36.85 -21.72
CA GLU A 207 -20.70 35.71 -22.61
C GLU A 207 -19.19 35.58 -22.77
N GLU A 208 -18.55 34.84 -21.86
CA GLU A 208 -17.12 34.55 -21.91
C GLU A 208 -16.93 33.50 -23.01
N GLU A 209 -16.65 33.95 -24.24
CA GLU A 209 -16.21 33.06 -25.32
C GLU A 209 -14.96 32.31 -24.85
N ALA A 210 -15.08 30.99 -24.71
CA ALA A 210 -13.95 30.13 -24.41
C ALA A 210 -12.81 30.40 -25.41
N TYR A 211 -11.58 30.48 -24.92
CA TYR A 211 -10.41 30.75 -25.76
C TYR A 211 -10.35 29.71 -26.90
N PRO A 212 -10.33 30.12 -28.18
CA PRO A 212 -10.39 29.17 -29.28
C PRO A 212 -9.23 28.16 -29.22
N GLY A 213 -9.55 26.87 -29.11
CA GLY A 213 -8.58 25.78 -29.05
C GLY A 213 -8.17 25.32 -27.64
N ILE A 214 -8.80 25.83 -26.59
CA ILE A 214 -8.70 25.28 -25.23
C ILE A 214 -10.04 24.63 -24.90
N ASP A 215 -10.05 23.29 -24.81
CA ASP A 215 -11.23 22.56 -24.34
C ASP A 215 -11.56 23.00 -22.90
N GLU A 216 -12.85 23.22 -22.62
CA GLU A 216 -13.30 23.48 -21.25
C GLU A 216 -12.91 22.29 -20.34
N ALA A 217 -12.60 22.59 -19.08
CA ALA A 217 -12.29 21.54 -18.12
C ALA A 217 -13.48 20.54 -18.06
N PRO A 218 -13.23 19.22 -18.10
CA PRO A 218 -14.30 18.23 -18.09
C PRO A 218 -15.25 18.45 -16.93
N LEU A 219 -16.55 18.38 -17.18
CA LEU A 219 -17.55 18.34 -16.12
C LEU A 219 -17.32 17.08 -15.27
N GLU A 220 -17.68 17.15 -13.98
CA GLU A 220 -17.42 16.08 -12.99
C GLU A 220 -17.90 14.69 -13.45
N ARG A 221 -19.01 14.63 -14.21
CA ARG A 221 -19.53 13.40 -14.80
C ARG A 221 -18.64 12.84 -15.91
N ASP A 222 -18.17 13.67 -16.83
CA ASP A 222 -17.32 13.25 -17.94
C ASP A 222 -15.98 12.71 -17.43
N TYR A 223 -15.44 13.31 -16.36
CA TYR A 223 -14.23 12.83 -15.71
C TYR A 223 -14.43 11.47 -15.03
N THR A 224 -15.56 11.29 -14.34
CA THR A 224 -15.88 10.02 -13.67
C THR A 224 -16.07 8.90 -14.69
N ASP A 225 -16.80 9.16 -15.78
CA ASP A 225 -17.01 8.21 -16.87
C ASP A 225 -15.68 7.81 -17.53
N ALA A 226 -14.76 8.76 -17.72
CA ALA A 226 -13.41 8.48 -18.23
C ALA A 226 -12.59 7.60 -17.27
N CYS A 227 -12.71 7.80 -15.95
CA CYS A 227 -12.08 6.94 -14.95
C CYS A 227 -12.61 5.50 -15.04
N VAL A 228 -13.93 5.34 -15.13
CA VAL A 228 -14.59 4.02 -15.24
C VAL A 228 -14.18 3.32 -16.53
N ALA A 229 -14.19 4.02 -17.67
CA ALA A 229 -13.74 3.48 -18.95
C ALA A 229 -12.29 2.98 -18.88
N SER A 230 -11.38 3.78 -18.30
CA SER A 230 -9.99 3.38 -18.14
C SER A 230 -9.81 2.18 -17.20
N ALA A 231 -10.59 2.09 -16.12
CA ALA A 231 -10.59 0.92 -15.23
C ALA A 231 -11.02 -0.36 -15.96
N ARG A 232 -12.08 -0.27 -16.79
CA ARG A 232 -12.59 -1.38 -17.60
C ARG A 232 -11.58 -1.88 -18.64
N GLU A 233 -10.78 -0.98 -19.22
CA GLU A 233 -9.67 -1.37 -20.11
C GLU A 233 -8.55 -2.12 -19.35
N HIS A 234 -8.45 -1.93 -18.03
CA HIS A 234 -7.34 -2.42 -17.20
C HIS A 234 -7.77 -3.34 -16.05
N LYS A 235 -8.82 -4.17 -16.20
CA LYS A 235 -9.35 -5.05 -15.14
C LYS A 235 -8.32 -5.98 -14.45
N GLN A 236 -7.19 -6.26 -15.12
CA GLN A 236 -6.10 -7.09 -14.54
C GLN A 236 -5.14 -6.29 -13.64
N TYR A 237 -5.22 -4.96 -13.65
CA TYR A 237 -4.33 -4.06 -12.92
C TYR A 237 -5.06 -3.07 -12.02
N VAL A 238 -6.24 -2.61 -12.46
CA VAL A 238 -7.11 -1.71 -11.69
C VAL A 238 -8.10 -2.57 -10.89
N MET A 239 -8.06 -2.47 -9.56
CA MET A 239 -9.00 -3.18 -8.68
C MET A 239 -10.31 -2.44 -8.44
N GLY A 240 -10.33 -1.12 -8.64
CA GLY A 240 -11.51 -0.31 -8.42
C GLY A 240 -11.18 1.13 -8.05
N PHE A 241 -12.02 1.72 -7.20
CA PHE A 241 -12.12 3.17 -7.08
C PHE A 241 -12.02 3.68 -5.66
N ILE A 242 -11.46 4.89 -5.52
CA ILE A 242 -11.74 5.75 -4.38
C ILE A 242 -12.92 6.64 -4.77
N SER A 243 -14.09 6.40 -4.18
CA SER A 243 -15.37 7.04 -4.54
C SER A 243 -16.33 7.11 -3.34
N GLN A 244 -17.32 8.00 -3.37
CA GLN A 244 -18.39 8.08 -2.35
C GLN A 244 -19.55 7.09 -2.58
N GLU A 245 -19.63 6.50 -3.76
CA GLU A 245 -20.65 5.52 -4.16
C GLU A 245 -20.04 4.45 -5.07
N SER A 246 -20.76 3.34 -5.25
CA SER A 246 -20.38 2.31 -6.24
C SER A 246 -20.44 2.87 -7.65
N LEU A 247 -19.37 2.63 -8.42
CA LEU A 247 -19.30 3.00 -9.84
C LEU A 247 -19.51 1.79 -10.77
N ASN A 248 -19.82 0.62 -10.20
CA ASN A 248 -20.17 -0.56 -10.97
C ASN A 248 -21.56 -0.34 -11.61
N THR A 249 -21.59 -0.18 -12.93
CA THR A 249 -22.82 0.10 -13.70
C THR A 249 -23.12 -0.97 -14.74
N ASP A 250 -22.09 -1.66 -15.25
CA ASP A 250 -22.23 -2.76 -16.20
C ASP A 250 -22.28 -4.10 -15.45
N ALA A 251 -22.90 -5.13 -16.04
CA ALA A 251 -23.12 -6.42 -15.39
C ALA A 251 -21.82 -7.20 -15.10
N ASP A 252 -20.74 -6.89 -15.81
CA ASP A 252 -19.42 -7.50 -15.66
C ASP A 252 -18.42 -6.61 -14.89
N ASP A 253 -18.90 -5.53 -14.27
CA ASP A 253 -18.12 -4.74 -13.34
C ASP A 253 -17.99 -5.48 -11.99
N ASP A 254 -16.76 -5.61 -11.52
CA ASP A 254 -16.41 -6.24 -10.23
C ASP A 254 -15.31 -5.40 -9.55
N PHE A 255 -15.52 -4.09 -9.53
CA PHE A 255 -14.57 -3.14 -8.95
C PHE A 255 -14.86 -2.90 -7.48
N ILE A 256 -13.81 -2.88 -6.66
CA ILE A 256 -13.89 -2.57 -5.23
C ILE A 256 -14.01 -1.05 -5.06
N SER A 257 -15.05 -0.61 -4.34
CA SER A 257 -15.22 0.78 -3.91
C SER A 257 -14.68 0.99 -2.50
N MET A 258 -13.65 1.83 -2.37
CA MET A 258 -13.13 2.24 -1.07
C MET A 258 -13.47 3.72 -0.79
N THR A 259 -14.11 4.00 0.34
CA THR A 259 -14.68 5.33 0.59
C THR A 259 -14.06 6.02 1.81
N PRO A 260 -13.35 7.15 1.63
CA PRO A 260 -12.88 8.00 2.73
C PRO A 260 -14.00 8.91 3.24
N GLY A 261 -13.71 9.64 4.33
CA GLY A 261 -14.72 10.49 4.96
C GLY A 261 -15.74 9.67 5.75
N CYS A 262 -15.31 8.60 6.41
CA CYS A 262 -16.17 7.82 7.28
C CYS A 262 -15.92 8.21 8.75
N GLN A 263 -16.99 8.52 9.49
CA GLN A 263 -16.94 8.78 10.93
C GLN A 263 -18.22 8.26 11.60
N LEU A 264 -18.11 7.80 12.85
CA LEU A 264 -19.29 7.38 13.62
C LEU A 264 -20.14 8.60 14.00
N PRO A 265 -21.47 8.44 14.08
CA PRO A 265 -22.33 9.48 14.64
C PRO A 265 -21.94 9.75 16.10
N PRO A 266 -22.26 10.96 16.62
CA PRO A 266 -22.17 11.24 18.05
C PRO A 266 -22.96 10.20 18.87
N GLU A 267 -22.46 9.85 20.06
CA GLU A 267 -23.02 8.76 20.89
C GLU A 267 -24.52 8.91 21.24
N ASN A 268 -25.07 10.12 21.13
CA ASN A 268 -26.45 10.43 21.52
C ASN A 268 -27.36 10.81 20.34
N ASP A 269 -26.87 10.74 19.11
CA ASP A 269 -27.66 11.13 17.94
C ASP A 269 -27.19 10.38 16.68
N GLU A 270 -27.82 9.23 16.42
CA GLU A 270 -27.54 8.38 15.26
C GLU A 270 -27.93 9.04 13.92
N GLU A 271 -28.77 10.08 13.95
CA GLU A 271 -29.23 10.82 12.77
C GLU A 271 -28.52 12.16 12.58
N ALA A 272 -27.59 12.53 13.47
CA ALA A 272 -26.87 13.79 13.37
C ALA A 272 -26.10 13.90 12.05
N GLU A 273 -26.24 15.05 11.39
CA GLU A 273 -25.36 15.43 10.30
C GLU A 273 -23.94 15.61 10.84
N LEU A 274 -22.98 14.90 10.24
CA LEU A 274 -21.59 14.95 10.65
C LEU A 274 -20.95 16.22 10.11
N GLU A 275 -20.47 17.06 11.01
CA GLU A 275 -19.73 18.26 10.64
C GLU A 275 -18.39 17.91 9.97
N GLY A 276 -18.08 18.64 8.90
CA GLY A 276 -16.77 18.56 8.25
C GLY A 276 -15.65 19.16 9.11
N ASP A 277 -14.42 19.04 8.63
CA ASP A 277 -13.25 19.56 9.36
C ASP A 277 -12.92 21.04 9.12
N GLY A 278 -13.77 21.75 8.36
CA GLY A 278 -13.54 23.13 7.93
C GLY A 278 -12.41 23.31 6.91
N LYS A 279 -11.85 22.21 6.37
CA LYS A 279 -10.79 22.18 5.35
C LYS A 279 -11.17 21.33 4.14
N GLY A 280 -12.48 21.20 3.89
CA GLY A 280 -13.03 20.44 2.76
C GLY A 280 -13.22 18.95 3.03
N GLN A 281 -12.88 18.41 4.22
CA GLN A 281 -13.30 17.06 4.57
C GLN A 281 -14.77 17.06 4.99
N GLN A 282 -15.57 16.25 4.30
CA GLN A 282 -16.93 15.90 4.70
C GLN A 282 -16.96 14.47 5.25
N TYR A 283 -17.94 14.17 6.11
CA TYR A 283 -18.09 12.85 6.70
C TYR A 283 -19.48 12.27 6.48
N ASN A 284 -19.51 10.94 6.31
CA ASN A 284 -20.71 10.12 6.27
C ASN A 284 -20.57 8.98 7.27
N THR A 285 -21.71 8.47 7.75
CA THR A 285 -21.73 7.31 8.66
C THR A 285 -21.40 6.02 7.90
N PRO A 286 -20.84 4.99 8.56
CA PRO A 286 -20.56 3.71 7.92
C PRO A 286 -21.81 3.10 7.28
N GLY A 287 -22.97 3.18 7.95
CA GLY A 287 -24.23 2.64 7.43
C GLY A 287 -24.68 3.31 6.13
N LYS A 288 -24.53 4.64 6.03
CA LYS A 288 -24.83 5.38 4.80
C LYS A 288 -23.88 4.98 3.67
N LEU A 289 -22.57 4.91 3.93
CA LEU A 289 -21.58 4.54 2.91
C LEU A 289 -21.79 3.12 2.38
N VAL A 290 -22.01 2.16 3.27
CA VAL A 290 -22.31 0.77 2.86
C VAL A 290 -23.62 0.71 2.07
N GLY A 291 -24.63 1.50 2.44
CA GLY A 291 -25.88 1.64 1.68
C GLY A 291 -25.70 2.20 0.26
N LEU A 292 -24.65 2.98 0.02
CA LEU A 292 -24.27 3.50 -1.30
C LEU A 292 -23.37 2.55 -2.10
N GLY A 293 -23.21 1.30 -1.63
CA GLY A 293 -22.38 0.29 -2.29
C GLY A 293 -20.88 0.41 -1.99
N CYS A 294 -20.50 1.03 -0.87
CA CYS A 294 -19.11 1.00 -0.41
C CYS A 294 -18.72 -0.41 0.06
N ASP A 295 -17.65 -0.96 -0.52
CA ASP A 295 -17.09 -2.23 -0.06
C ASP A 295 -16.20 -2.04 1.16
N VAL A 296 -15.34 -1.00 1.17
CA VAL A 296 -14.35 -0.77 2.22
C VAL A 296 -14.37 0.69 2.69
N VAL A 297 -14.69 0.92 3.96
CA VAL A 297 -14.64 2.27 4.54
C VAL A 297 -13.22 2.64 4.95
N ILE A 298 -12.79 3.86 4.63
CA ILE A 298 -11.48 4.40 5.02
C ILE A 298 -11.69 5.40 6.17
N VAL A 299 -11.20 5.04 7.36
CA VAL A 299 -11.33 5.83 8.58
C VAL A 299 -9.95 6.30 9.04
N GLY A 300 -9.79 7.61 9.22
CA GLY A 300 -8.56 8.23 9.74
C GLY A 300 -8.76 8.76 11.15
N ARG A 301 -9.01 10.07 11.25
CA ARG A 301 -9.13 10.80 12.52
C ARG A 301 -10.08 10.17 13.54
N GLY A 302 -11.20 9.59 13.08
CA GLY A 302 -12.15 8.91 13.98
C GLY A 302 -11.55 7.75 14.78
N ILE A 303 -10.47 7.12 14.30
CA ILE A 303 -9.72 6.08 15.03
C ILE A 303 -8.48 6.68 15.68
N LEU A 304 -7.75 7.54 14.98
CA LEU A 304 -6.48 8.10 15.48
C LEU A 304 -6.64 9.03 16.69
N ARG A 305 -7.82 9.64 16.86
CA ARG A 305 -8.12 10.58 17.94
C ARG A 305 -9.07 9.99 19.00
N ALA A 306 -9.39 8.70 18.90
CA ALA A 306 -10.17 8.02 19.92
C ALA A 306 -9.30 7.84 21.17
N ASP A 307 -9.93 8.00 22.34
CA ASP A 307 -9.29 7.88 23.66
C ASP A 307 -8.92 6.43 24.03
#